data_AF-A0A453IIA7-F1
#
_entry.id   AF-A0A453IIA7-F1
#
_cell.length_a   1.000
_cell.length_b   1.000
_cell.length_c   1.000
_cell.angle_alpha   90.00
_cell.angle_beta   90.00
_cell.angle_gamma   90.00
#
_symmetry.space_group_name_H-M   'P 1'
#
loop_
_entity.id
_entity.type
_entity.pdbx_description
1 polymer ?
#
loop_
_entity_poly.entity_id
_entity_poly.type
_entity_poly.pdbx_seq_one_letter_code
_entity_poly.pdbx_strand_id
1 'polypeptide(L)'
;VVTHAIGQFTITVKVSLARHQTSFWLTTVYGPTDDAGKEAFLAEITNSAPPCSEPWLINGDFNQIYEAREKNNLNLNRRLMGRFR
;
A
#
# COMPACT_ATOMS: atom_id res chain seq x y z
N VAL A 1 -3.79 14.45 17.94
CA VAL A 1 -2.95 14.16 16.75
C VAL A 1 -3.15 12.69 16.42
N VAL A 2 -3.62 12.37 15.21
CA VAL A 2 -3.72 10.96 14.77
C VAL A 2 -2.29 10.43 14.64
N THR A 3 -1.96 9.39 15.39
CA THR A 3 -0.63 8.75 15.35
C THR A 3 -0.64 7.44 14.59
N HIS A 4 -1.83 6.90 14.33
CA HIS A 4 -2.02 5.64 13.63
C HIS A 4 -3.43 5.52 13.05
N ALA A 5 -3.58 4.65 12.06
CA ALA A 5 -4.83 4.19 11.49
C ALA A 5 -4.71 2.71 11.14
N ILE A 6 -5.78 1.95 11.37
CA ILE A 6 -5.88 0.54 11.02
C ILE A 6 -7.06 0.42 10.06
N GLY A 7 -6.78 -0.02 8.83
CA GLY A 7 -7.77 -0.33 7.81
C GLY A 7 -7.96 -1.84 7.66
N GLN A 8 -8.70 -2.24 6.63
CA GLN A 8 -8.94 -3.65 6.33
C GLN A 8 -7.68 -4.34 5.78
N PHE A 9 -6.86 -3.59 5.05
CA PHE A 9 -5.67 -4.10 4.36
C PHE A 9 -4.39 -3.39 4.76
N THR A 10 -4.50 -2.26 5.47
CA THR A 10 -3.37 -1.38 5.77
C THR A 10 -3.27 -1.06 7.27
N ILE A 11 -2.04 -0.91 7.76
CA ILE A 11 -1.76 -0.29 9.05
C ILE A 11 -0.84 0.88 8.78
N THR A 12 -1.26 2.08 9.19
CA THR A 12 -0.49 3.31 9.03
C THR A 12 -0.12 3.87 10.39
N VAL A 13 1.15 4.22 10.58
CA VAL A 13 1.67 4.79 11.83
C VAL A 13 2.61 5.95 11.56
N LYS A 14 2.62 6.95 12.43
CA LYS A 14 3.62 8.02 12.41
C LYS A 14 4.84 7.60 13.22
N VAL A 15 5.97 7.43 12.54
CA VAL A 15 7.24 7.04 13.15
C VAL A 15 8.07 8.29 13.41
N SER A 16 8.55 8.46 14.64
CA SER A 16 9.48 9.53 15.01
C SER A 16 10.83 8.92 15.37
N LEU A 17 11.90 9.44 14.79
CA LEU A 17 13.24 8.93 15.04
C LEU A 17 13.73 9.41 16.41
N ALA A 18 14.08 8.50 17.31
CA ALA A 18 14.42 8.86 18.69
C ALA A 18 15.59 9.86 18.83
N ARG A 19 16.51 9.88 17.86
CA ARG A 19 17.71 10.75 17.86
C ARG A 19 17.64 11.91 16.88
N HIS A 20 16.56 12.03 16.11
CA HIS A 20 16.38 13.09 15.12
C HIS A 20 14.99 13.73 15.30
N GLN A 21 14.87 15.05 15.17
CA GLN A 21 13.56 15.72 15.22
C GLN A 21 12.80 15.55 13.89
N THR A 22 12.80 14.34 13.35
CA THR A 22 12.19 13.99 12.08
C THR A 22 11.17 12.87 12.27
N SER A 23 10.09 12.96 11.50
CA SER A 23 9.02 11.97 11.50
C SER A 23 8.60 11.66 10.07
N PHE A 24 8.14 10.44 9.85
CA PHE A 24 7.57 10.00 8.57
C PHE A 24 6.38 9.08 8.84
N TRP A 25 5.53 8.91 7.84
CA TRP A 25 4.45 7.94 7.87
C TRP A 25 4.94 6.60 7.34
N LEU A 26 4.63 5.52 8.06
CA LEU A 26 4.84 4.16 7.63
C LEU A 26 3.49 3.50 7.43
N THR A 27 3.20 3.06 6.20
CA THR A 27 2.03 2.24 5.88
C THR A 27 2.50 0.85 5.51
N THR A 28 2.04 -0.17 6.24
CA THR A 28 2.26 -1.58 5.87
C THR A 28 0.97 -2.17 5.33
N VAL A 29 1.05 -2.96 4.26
CA VAL A 29 -0.10 -3.49 3.53
C VAL A 29 -0.08 -5.01 3.44
N TYR A 30 -1.27 -5.61 3.41
CA TYR A 30 -1.48 -7.00 3.00
C TYR A 30 -2.62 -7.10 1.98
N GLY A 31 -2.26 -7.35 0.73
CA GLY A 31 -3.15 -7.35 -0.41
C GLY A 31 -3.98 -8.63 -0.53
N PRO A 32 -5.25 -8.53 -0.98
CA PRO A 32 -6.12 -9.68 -1.15
C PRO A 32 -5.68 -10.57 -2.32
N THR A 33 -5.83 -11.88 -2.16
CA THR A 33 -5.50 -12.88 -3.19
C THR A 33 -6.54 -12.93 -4.30
N ASP A 34 -7.79 -12.61 -4.00
CA ASP A 34 -8.91 -12.64 -4.93
C ASP A 34 -9.08 -11.31 -5.68
N ASP A 35 -9.71 -11.34 -6.85
CA ASP A 35 -9.91 -10.15 -7.66
C ASP A 35 -10.98 -9.20 -7.07
N ALA A 36 -11.89 -9.70 -6.23
CA ALA A 36 -12.98 -8.92 -5.65
C ALA A 36 -12.48 -7.87 -4.64
N GLY A 37 -11.45 -8.18 -3.86
CA GLY A 37 -10.90 -7.25 -2.87
C GLY A 37 -9.97 -6.18 -3.44
N LYS A 38 -9.49 -6.33 -4.68
CA LYS A 38 -8.41 -5.49 -5.23
C LYS A 38 -8.78 -4.03 -5.43
N GLU A 39 -10.03 -3.73 -5.81
CA GLU A 39 -10.45 -2.33 -5.95
C GLU A 39 -10.52 -1.62 -4.60
N ALA A 40 -11.09 -2.28 -3.58
CA ALA A 40 -11.14 -1.77 -2.22
C ALA A 40 -9.73 -1.60 -1.63
N PHE A 41 -8.82 -2.54 -1.90
CA PHE A 41 -7.42 -2.48 -1.51
C PHE A 41 -6.71 -1.24 -2.07
N LEU A 42 -6.82 -0.98 -3.38
CA LEU A 42 -6.19 0.19 -4.00
C LEU A 42 -6.79 1.50 -3.46
N ALA A 43 -8.11 1.55 -3.26
CA ALA A 43 -8.76 2.71 -2.68
C ALA A 43 -8.28 2.97 -1.23
N GLU A 44 -8.13 1.94 -0.42
CA GLU A 44 -7.62 2.06 0.95
C GLU A 44 -6.17 2.58 0.97
N ILE A 45 -5.30 2.06 0.09
CA ILE A 45 -3.93 2.58 -0.05
C ILE A 45 -3.93 4.07 -0.42
N THR A 46 -4.74 4.47 -1.41
CA THR A 46 -4.82 5.89 -1.80
C THR A 46 -5.31 6.77 -0.65
N ASN A 47 -6.29 6.31 0.12
CA ASN A 47 -6.82 7.05 1.27
C ASN A 47 -5.85 7.10 2.47
N SER A 48 -4.90 6.18 2.54
CA SER A 48 -3.86 6.15 3.58
C SER A 48 -2.71 7.13 3.34
N ALA A 49 -2.64 7.74 2.14
CA ALA A 49 -1.58 8.67 1.80
C ALA A 49 -1.62 9.92 2.70
N PRO A 50 -0.50 10.28 3.36
CA PRO A 50 -0.43 11.52 4.13
C PRO A 50 -0.38 12.74 3.20
N PRO A 51 -0.47 13.97 3.74
CA PRO A 51 -0.26 15.18 2.95
C PRO A 51 1.07 15.15 2.20
N CYS A 52 1.13 15.67 0.96
CA CYS A 52 2.33 15.61 0.12
C CYS A 52 3.61 16.21 0.74
N SER A 53 3.47 17.06 1.77
CA SER A 53 4.59 17.65 2.50
C SER A 53 5.22 16.71 3.54
N GLU A 54 4.58 15.59 3.88
CA GLU A 54 5.05 14.65 4.89
C GLU A 54 5.72 13.43 4.23
N PRO A 55 6.95 13.04 4.66
CA PRO A 55 7.59 11.85 4.12
C PRO A 55 6.75 10.59 4.38
N TRP A 56 6.63 9.75 3.36
CA TRP A 56 5.81 8.54 3.40
C TRP A 56 6.59 7.34 2.88
N LEU A 57 6.55 6.25 3.65
CA LEU A 57 7.03 4.93 3.25
C LEU A 57 5.84 3.96 3.27
N ILE A 58 5.60 3.30 2.15
CA ILE A 58 4.62 2.22 2.03
C ILE A 58 5.35 0.90 1.71
N ASN A 59 5.03 -0.16 2.45
CA ASN A 59 5.64 -1.48 2.27
C ASN A 59 4.64 -2.61 2.54
N GLY A 60 5.07 -3.85 2.33
CA GLY A 60 4.29 -5.05 2.64
C GLY A 60 4.10 -5.95 1.44
N ASP A 61 3.13 -6.86 1.55
CA ASP A 61 2.76 -7.76 0.46
C ASP A 61 1.55 -7.18 -0.26
N PHE A 62 1.74 -6.71 -1.49
CA PHE A 62 0.65 -6.15 -2.28
C PHE A 62 -0.21 -7.23 -2.94
N ASN A 63 0.30 -8.45 -3.06
CA ASN A 63 -0.37 -9.56 -3.74
C ASN A 63 -0.90 -9.19 -5.15
N GLN A 64 -0.22 -8.23 -5.79
CA GLN A 64 -0.50 -7.70 -7.13
C GLN A 64 0.65 -8.10 -8.04
N ILE A 65 0.31 -8.62 -9.21
CA ILE A 65 1.30 -8.91 -10.24
C ILE A 65 1.50 -7.61 -11.00
N TYR A 66 2.64 -6.95 -10.80
CA TYR A 66 2.93 -5.65 -11.41
C TYR A 66 3.40 -5.82 -12.87
N GLU A 67 4.20 -6.86 -13.13
CA GLU A 67 4.68 -7.20 -14.46
C GLU A 67 4.37 -8.63 -14.89
N ALA A 68 4.17 -8.82 -16.19
CA ALA A 68 3.81 -10.12 -16.75
C ALA A 68 4.91 -11.17 -16.52
N ARG A 69 6.17 -10.72 -16.38
CA ARG A 69 7.33 -11.56 -16.07
C ARG A 69 7.31 -12.14 -14.65
N GLU A 70 6.54 -11.56 -13.74
CA GLU A 70 6.42 -12.00 -12.36
C GLU A 70 5.39 -13.12 -12.20
N LYS A 71 4.59 -13.40 -13.24
CA LYS A 71 3.63 -14.50 -13.25
C LYS A 71 4.22 -15.74 -13.90
N ASN A 72 4.13 -16.87 -13.21
CA ASN A 72 4.55 -18.17 -13.73
C ASN A 72 3.59 -18.80 -14.76
N ASN A 73 2.50 -18.11 -15.12
CA ASN A 73 1.51 -18.57 -16.08
C ASN A 73 0.93 -17.40 -16.90
N LEU A 74 0.33 -17.74 -18.05
CA LEU A 74 -0.15 -16.75 -19.04
C LEU A 74 -1.51 -16.10 -18.67
N ASN A 75 -2.11 -16.45 -17.54
CA ASN A 75 -3.44 -15.98 -17.15
C ASN A 75 -3.37 -14.56 -16.55
N LEU A 76 -3.00 -13.58 -17.36
CA LEU A 76 -2.67 -12.21 -16.92
C LEU A 76 -3.91 -11.31 -16.92
N ASN A 77 -4.28 -10.77 -15.75
CA ASN A 77 -5.30 -9.73 -15.65
C ASN A 77 -4.69 -8.34 -15.94
N ARG A 78 -4.44 -8.06 -17.22
CA ARG A 78 -3.77 -6.83 -17.70
C ARG A 78 -4.48 -5.54 -17.26
N ARG A 79 -5.80 -5.59 -17.05
CA ARG A 79 -6.60 -4.45 -16.56
C ARG A 79 -6.20 -4.06 -15.14
N LEU A 80 -6.00 -5.04 -14.26
CA LEU A 80 -5.56 -4.79 -12.88
C LEU A 80 -4.11 -4.34 -12.82
N MET A 81 -3.22 -4.93 -13.63
CA MET A 81 -1.83 -4.51 -13.74
C MET A 81 -1.69 -3.02 -14.09
N GLY A 82 -2.54 -2.53 -15.00
CA GLY A 82 -2.53 -1.12 -15.40
C GLY A 82 -3.01 -0.15 -14.31
N ARG A 83 -3.79 -0.60 -13.32
CA ARG A 83 -4.29 0.24 -12.22
C ARG A 83 -3.35 0.31 -11.02
N PHE A 84 -2.37 -0.59 -10.95
CA PHE A 84 -1.32 -0.58 -9.93
C PHE A 84 -0.09 0.26 -10.32
N ARG A 85 -0.06 0.78 -11.56
CA ARG A 85 0.89 1.81 -12.00
C ARG A 85 0.42 3.19 -11.57
#